data_AF-A0A947VUU3-F1
#
_entry.id   AF-A0A947VUU3-F1
#
_cell.length_a   1.000
_cell.length_b   1.000
_cell.length_c   1.000
_cell.angle_alpha   90.00
_cell.angle_beta   90.00
_cell.angle_gamma   90.00
#
_symmetry.space_group_name_H-M   'P 1'
#
loop_
_entity.id
_entity.type
_entity.pdbx_description
1 polymer ?
#
loop_
_entity_poly.entity_id
_entity_poly.type
_entity_poly.pdbx_seq_one_letter_code
_entity_poly.pdbx_strand_id
1 'polypeptide(L)'
;MKAKYYLYRILSVILMVLLSYIIHALAEILWLKYADDIIWYNHLGIGMCALHPIFQYTILILGIIGGFFIGKVWWRIVYIEKRHWRFKKDKN
;
A
#
# COMPACT_ATOMS: atom_id res chain seq x y z
N MET A 1 10.55 22.51 -6.40
CA MET A 1 9.25 21.89 -6.76
C MET A 1 9.36 20.41 -7.09
N LYS A 2 10.24 20.01 -8.02
CA LYS A 2 10.41 18.59 -8.45
C LYS A 2 10.81 17.63 -7.32
N ALA A 3 11.74 18.03 -6.44
CA ALA A 3 12.16 17.18 -5.31
C ALA A 3 11.01 16.82 -4.35
N LYS A 4 10.17 17.81 -3.99
CA LYS A 4 8.99 17.61 -3.13
C LYS A 4 7.98 16.64 -3.76
N TYR A 5 7.81 16.73 -5.07
CA TYR A 5 6.94 15.86 -5.84
C TYR A 5 7.40 14.40 -5.81
N TYR A 6 8.70 14.16 -6.06
CA TYR A 6 9.25 12.80 -5.99
C TYR A 6 9.23 12.25 -4.56
N LEU A 7 9.60 13.06 -3.57
CA LEU A 7 9.54 12.66 -2.17
C LEU A 7 8.13 12.24 -1.76
N TYR A 8 7.12 13.06 -2.07
CA TYR A 8 5.72 12.75 -1.73
C TYR A 8 5.27 11.42 -2.35
N ARG A 9 5.67 11.17 -3.60
CA ARG A 9 5.32 9.93 -4.29
C ARG A 9 6.00 8.71 -3.69
N ILE A 10 7.30 8.82 -3.37
CA ILE A 10 8.05 7.74 -2.72
C ILE A 10 7.41 7.43 -1.35
N LEU A 11 7.10 8.46 -0.56
CA LEU A 11 6.42 8.29 0.73
C LEU A 11 5.04 7.63 0.57
N SER A 12 4.29 7.97 -0.47
CA SER A 12 3.00 7.33 -0.76
C SER A 12 3.16 5.85 -1.16
N VAL A 13 4.21 5.49 -1.88
CA VAL A 13 4.54 4.08 -2.18
C VAL A 13 4.92 3.34 -0.91
N ILE A 14 5.81 3.91 -0.08
CA ILE A 14 6.20 3.32 1.20
C ILE A 14 4.98 3.10 2.08
N LEU A 15 4.10 4.09 2.20
CA LEU A 15 2.85 3.98 2.97
C LEU A 15 1.97 2.83 2.47
N MET A 16 1.77 2.72 1.16
CA MET A 16 0.92 1.65 0.60
C MET A 16 1.58 0.27 0.68
N VAL A 17 2.91 0.19 0.63
CA VAL A 17 3.64 -1.05 0.92
C VAL A 17 3.44 -1.46 2.37
N LEU A 18 3.57 -0.54 3.34
CA LEU A 18 3.27 -0.81 4.74
C LEU A 18 1.81 -1.25 4.94
N LEU A 19 0.87 -0.61 4.26
CA LEU A 19 -0.53 -1.02 4.28
C LEU A 19 -0.75 -2.42 3.68
N SER A 20 0.01 -2.78 2.64
CA SER A 20 -0.05 -4.11 2.03
C SER A 20 0.37 -5.22 3.01
N TYR A 21 1.34 -4.95 3.91
CA TYR A 21 1.69 -5.89 4.99
C TYR A 21 0.56 -6.09 5.99
N ILE A 22 -0.18 -5.02 6.33
CA ILE A 22 -1.35 -5.12 7.20
C ILE A 22 -2.44 -5.96 6.53
N ILE A 23 -2.72 -5.70 5.25
CA ILE A 23 -3.71 -6.47 4.46
C ILE A 23 -3.30 -7.95 4.38
N HIS A 24 -2.02 -8.21 4.13
CA HIS A 24 -1.48 -9.56 4.12
C HIS A 24 -1.67 -10.28 5.46
N ALA A 25 -1.31 -9.64 6.57
CA ALA A 25 -1.49 -10.21 7.91
C ALA A 25 -2.98 -10.49 8.21
N LEU A 26 -3.88 -9.57 7.85
CA LEU A 26 -5.32 -9.79 8.01
C LEU A 26 -5.83 -10.95 7.15
N ALA A 27 -5.38 -11.05 5.90
CA ALA A 27 -5.73 -12.15 5.01
C ALA A 27 -5.26 -13.50 5.57
N GLU A 28 -4.05 -13.55 6.13
CA GLU A 28 -3.50 -14.74 6.76
C GLU A 28 -4.28 -15.14 8.03
N ILE A 29 -4.62 -14.17 8.91
CA ILE A 29 -5.45 -14.42 10.09
C ILE A 29 -6.82 -15.00 9.69
N LEU A 30 -7.45 -14.44 8.66
CA LEU A 30 -8.73 -14.93 8.16
C LEU A 30 -8.59 -16.33 7.56
N TRP A 31 -7.54 -16.58 6.78
CA TRP A 31 -7.28 -17.89 6.19
C TRP A 31 -7.08 -18.96 7.27
N LEU A 32 -6.24 -18.69 8.27
CA LEU A 32 -5.96 -19.59 9.39
C LEU A 32 -7.21 -19.90 10.23
N LYS A 33 -8.19 -18.99 10.28
CA LYS A 33 -9.45 -19.22 10.99
C LYS A 33 -10.34 -20.27 10.32
N TYR A 34 -10.26 -20.42 9.00
CA TYR A 34 -11.17 -21.28 8.22
C TYR A 34 -10.48 -22.47 7.57
N ALA A 35 -9.14 -22.57 7.66
CA ALA A 35 -8.40 -23.67 7.06
C ALA A 35 -8.46 -24.93 7.92
N ASP A 36 -8.95 -26.02 7.36
CA ASP A 36 -8.91 -27.35 7.98
C ASP A 36 -7.49 -27.95 7.94
N ASP A 37 -6.73 -27.67 6.87
CA ASP A 37 -5.33 -28.05 6.69
C ASP A 37 -4.47 -26.83 6.30
N ILE A 38 -3.31 -26.69 6.95
CA ILE A 38 -2.40 -25.56 6.74
C ILE A 38 -1.14 -26.04 6.01
N ILE A 39 -0.95 -25.55 4.80
CA ILE A 39 0.31 -25.71 4.06
C ILE A 39 1.16 -24.47 4.31
N TRP A 40 2.35 -24.69 4.86
CA TRP A 40 3.33 -23.63 5.08
C TRP A 40 4.20 -23.45 3.84
N TYR A 41 4.20 -22.24 3.28
CA TYR A 41 5.07 -21.87 2.17
C TYR A 41 6.27 -21.10 2.71
N ASN A 42 7.48 -21.53 2.34
CA ASN A 42 8.68 -20.73 2.56
C ASN A 42 8.86 -19.74 1.40
N HIS A 43 9.53 -18.62 1.66
CA HIS A 43 10.04 -17.77 0.59
C HIS A 43 11.56 -17.81 0.63
N LEU A 44 12.17 -18.49 -0.36
CA LEU A 44 13.63 -18.58 -0.51
C LEU A 44 14.35 -19.10 0.75
N GLY A 45 13.70 -20.01 1.50
CA GLY A 45 14.25 -20.56 2.75
C GLY A 45 14.16 -19.65 3.98
N ILE A 46 13.50 -18.49 3.88
CA ILE A 46 13.35 -17.51 4.97
C ILE A 46 11.86 -17.32 5.28
N GLY A 47 11.50 -17.52 6.55
CA GLY A 47 10.12 -17.38 7.03
C GLY A 47 9.18 -18.49 6.56
N MET A 48 8.04 -18.59 7.23
CA MET A 48 6.94 -19.48 6.88
C MET A 48 5.65 -18.68 6.90
N CYS A 49 4.90 -18.71 5.80
CA CYS A 49 3.59 -18.09 5.69
C CYS A 49 2.58 -19.14 5.24
N ALA A 50 1.37 -19.11 5.82
CA ALA A 50 0.28 -20.02 5.47
C ALA A 50 -0.42 -19.59 4.17
N LEU A 51 -0.36 -18.30 3.83
CA LEU A 51 -0.99 -17.78 2.63
C LEU A 51 -0.22 -18.20 1.37
N HIS A 52 -0.92 -18.60 0.31
CA HIS A 52 -0.26 -19.02 -0.93
C HIS A 52 0.60 -17.89 -1.54
N PRO A 53 1.84 -18.17 -2.01
CA PRO A 53 2.81 -17.17 -2.49
C PRO A 53 2.25 -16.17 -3.51
N ILE A 54 1.41 -16.65 -4.43
CA ILE A 54 0.73 -15.81 -5.44
C ILE A 54 -0.04 -14.66 -4.78
N PHE A 55 -0.79 -14.92 -3.71
CA PHE A 55 -1.55 -13.86 -3.02
C PHE A 55 -0.62 -12.87 -2.34
N GLN A 56 0.47 -13.36 -1.74
CA GLN A 56 1.46 -12.50 -1.08
C GLN A 56 2.06 -11.49 -2.06
N TYR A 57 2.57 -11.98 -3.21
CA TYR A 57 3.13 -11.12 -4.24
C TYR A 57 2.09 -10.19 -4.87
N THR A 58 0.87 -10.68 -5.07
CA THR A 58 -0.21 -9.87 -5.64
C THR A 58 -0.55 -8.69 -4.73
N ILE A 59 -0.70 -8.91 -3.43
CA ILE A 59 -0.98 -7.85 -2.45
C ILE A 59 0.14 -6.81 -2.44
N LEU A 60 1.40 -7.24 -2.47
CA LEU A 60 2.55 -6.33 -2.49
C LEU A 60 2.61 -5.50 -3.78
N ILE A 61 2.48 -6.15 -4.95
CA ILE A 61 2.50 -5.47 -6.25
C ILE A 61 1.37 -4.45 -6.34
N LEU A 62 0.16 -4.81 -5.88
CA LEU A 62 -0.97 -3.90 -5.81
C LEU A 62 -0.71 -2.72 -4.85
N GLY A 63 -0.05 -2.96 -3.72
CA GLY A 63 0.41 -1.89 -2.81
C GLY A 63 1.35 -0.90 -3.49
N ILE A 64 2.36 -1.38 -4.22
CA ILE A 64 3.32 -0.53 -4.94
C ILE A 64 2.63 0.29 -6.03
N ILE A 65 1.85 -0.39 -6.90
CA ILE A 65 1.13 0.26 -8.00
C ILE A 65 0.13 1.26 -7.43
N GLY A 66 -0.66 0.85 -6.45
CA GLY A 66 -1.63 1.69 -5.76
C GLY A 66 -0.98 2.94 -5.16
N GLY A 67 0.14 2.79 -4.45
CA GLY A 67 0.89 3.91 -3.87
C GLY A 67 1.41 4.90 -4.89
N PHE A 68 1.86 4.43 -6.05
CA PHE A 68 2.31 5.31 -7.13
C PHE A 68 1.15 6.15 -7.68
N PHE A 69 0.00 5.53 -7.96
CA PHE A 69 -1.17 6.22 -8.49
C PHE A 69 -1.80 7.17 -7.46
N ILE A 70 -1.98 6.72 -6.21
CA ILE A 70 -2.50 7.53 -5.10
C ILE A 70 -1.61 8.76 -4.89
N GLY A 71 -0.29 8.58 -4.83
CA GLY A 71 0.65 9.68 -4.68
C GLY A 71 0.58 10.69 -5.82
N LYS A 72 0.37 10.23 -7.07
CA LYS A 72 0.16 11.11 -8.23
C LYS A 72 -1.15 11.89 -8.13
N VAL A 73 -2.25 11.24 -7.78
CA VAL A 73 -3.58 11.86 -7.67
C VAL A 73 -3.61 12.88 -6.53
N TRP A 74 -3.12 12.51 -5.35
CA TRP A 74 -3.09 13.41 -4.20
C TRP A 74 -2.21 14.63 -4.41
N TRP A 75 -1.06 14.47 -5.07
CA TRP A 75 -0.23 15.61 -5.45
C TRP A 75 -0.98 16.61 -6.32
N ARG A 76 -1.72 16.12 -7.33
CA ARG A 76 -2.55 16.97 -8.20
C ARG A 76 -3.60 17.72 -7.39
N ILE A 77 -4.32 17.03 -6.51
CA ILE A 77 -5.38 17.62 -5.68
C ILE A 77 -4.83 18.74 -4.77
N VAL A 78 -3.72 18.48 -4.08
CA VAL A 78 -3.20 19.39 -3.05
C VAL A 78 -2.42 20.56 -3.65
N TYR A 79 -1.53 20.30 -4.61
CA TYR A 79 -0.57 21.31 -5.06
C TYR A 79 -0.95 21.97 -6.39
N ILE A 80 -1.72 21.29 -7.26
CA ILE A 80 -2.12 21.84 -8.56
C ILE A 80 -3.51 22.44 -8.44
N GLU A 81 -4.51 21.64 -8.07
CA GLU A 81 -5.90 22.07 -7.94
C GLU A 81 -6.11 22.96 -6.69
N LYS A 82 -5.17 22.91 -5.73
CA LYS A 82 -5.27 23.57 -4.42
C LYS A 82 -6.61 23.28 -3.73
N ARG A 83 -7.19 22.10 -3.96
CA ARG A 83 -8.50 21.69 -3.41
C ARG A 83 -8.41 21.21 -1.96
N HIS A 84 -7.26 21.44 -1.32
CA HIS A 84 -7.06 21.14 0.08
C HIS A 84 -7.83 22.17 0.93
N TRP A 85 -8.59 21.71 1.93
CA TRP A 85 -9.29 22.49 2.96
C TRP A 85 -8.55 23.76 3.43
N ARG A 86 -7.23 23.70 3.58
CA ARG A 86 -6.38 24.84 3.95
C ARG A 86 -6.44 26.02 2.95
N PHE A 87 -6.51 25.77 1.65
CA PHE A 87 -6.58 26.81 0.61
C PHE A 87 -8.02 27.27 0.31
N LYS A 88 -9.02 26.56 0.83
CA LYS A 88 -10.44 26.95 0.71
C LYS A 88 -10.79 28.11 1.66
N LYS A 89 -10.03 28.27 2.75
CA LYS A 89 -10.20 29.38 3.71
C LYS A 89 -9.70 30.73 3.20
N ASP A 90 -8.74 30.77 2.28
CA ASP A 90 -8.15 32.03 1.78
C ASP A 90 -9.01 32.76 0.72
N LYS A 91 -10.21 32.24 0.39
CA LYS A 91 -11.09 32.80 -0.66
C LYS A 91 -12.40 33.40 -0.13
N ASN A 92 -12.60 33.45 1.18
CA ASN A 92 -13.71 34.14 1.86
C ASN A 92 -13.15 35.18 2.81
#